data_AF-A0A832MPX8-F1
#
_entry.id   AF-A0A832MPX8-F1
#
_cell.length_a   1.000
_cell.length_b   1.000
_cell.length_c   1.000
_cell.angle_alpha   90.00
_cell.angle_beta   90.00
_cell.angle_gamma   90.00
#
_symmetry.space_group_name_H-M   'P 1'
#
loop_
_entity.id
_entity.type
_entity.pdbx_description
1 polymer ?
#
loop_
_entity_poly.entity_id
_entity_poly.type
_entity_poly.pdbx_seq_one_letter_code
_entity_poly.pdbx_strand_id
1 'polypeptide(L)' 'AGKTGTAQVVSQPERGRALSVRLRDHALFACFAPYEHPEIAVVVILEHSGHGGAVAAPVAKMVLDAYFAHR' A
#
# COMPACT_ATOMS: atom_id res chain seq x y z
N ALA A 1 0.11 3.27 -13.50
CA ALA A 1 1.26 2.42 -13.05
C ALA A 1 1.44 2.58 -11.55
N GLY A 2 2.05 1.60 -10.86
CA GLY A 2 2.22 1.70 -9.41
C GLY A 2 3.35 0.83 -8.87
N LYS A 3 3.81 1.16 -7.65
CA LYS A 3 4.91 0.48 -6.96
C LYS A 3 4.50 0.14 -5.53
N THR A 4 4.83 -1.08 -5.14
CA THR A 4 4.65 -1.57 -3.77
C THR A 4 5.83 -1.18 -2.89
N GLY A 5 5.57 -0.99 -1.60
CA GLY A 5 6.56 -0.82 -0.57
C GLY A 5 6.15 -1.50 0.73
N THR A 6 7.12 -1.66 1.62
CA THR A 6 6.92 -2.14 2.98
C THR A 6 7.75 -1.25 3.91
N ALA A 7 7.17 -0.77 4.99
CA ALA A 7 7.91 -0.05 6.03
C ALA A 7 8.00 -0.93 7.26
N GLN A 8 9.22 -1.35 7.58
CA GLN A 8 9.51 -2.22 8.71
C GLN A 8 9.45 -1.41 10.02
N VAL A 9 8.71 -1.90 11.02
CA VAL A 9 8.51 -1.18 12.30
C VAL A 9 9.60 -1.51 13.32
N VAL A 10 10.07 -2.76 13.35
CA VAL A 10 11.12 -3.24 14.27
C VAL A 10 12.14 -4.09 13.54
N SER A 11 13.35 -4.25 14.10
CA SER A 11 14.32 -5.22 13.59
C SER A 11 13.68 -6.60 13.46
N GLN A 12 14.02 -7.30 12.37
CA GLN A 12 13.46 -8.60 12.06
C GLN A 12 13.65 -9.56 13.26
N PRO A 13 12.55 -10.07 13.86
CA PRO A 13 12.66 -11.00 14.98
C PRO A 13 13.30 -12.32 14.50
N GLU A 14 13.75 -13.14 15.45
CA GLU A 14 14.15 -14.52 15.18
C GLU A 14 13.11 -15.24 14.31
N ARG A 15 13.57 -15.97 13.28
CA ARG A 15 12.71 -16.65 12.31
C ARG A 15 11.67 -17.51 13.04
N GLY A 16 10.40 -17.31 12.70
CA GLY A 16 9.28 -18.08 13.23
C GLY A 16 8.60 -17.50 14.47
N ARG A 17 9.11 -16.40 15.04
CA ARG A 17 8.41 -15.69 16.12
C ARG A 17 7.25 -14.86 15.55
N ALA A 18 6.02 -15.19 15.95
CA ALA A 18 4.87 -14.36 15.61
C ALA A 18 5.01 -12.97 16.24
N LEU A 19 4.93 -11.94 15.40
CA LEU A 19 4.91 -10.54 15.86
C LEU A 19 3.51 -10.17 16.32
N SER A 20 3.43 -9.42 17.43
CA SER A 20 2.19 -8.73 17.78
C SER A 20 1.80 -7.80 16.64
N VAL A 21 0.50 -7.54 16.46
CA VAL A 21 -0.01 -6.73 15.33
C VAL A 21 0.71 -5.37 15.28
N ARG A 22 0.89 -4.72 16.43
CA ARG A 22 1.59 -3.41 16.53
C ARG A 22 3.07 -3.42 16.14
N LEU A 23 3.65 -4.60 15.94
CA LEU A 23 5.04 -4.77 15.51
C LEU A 23 5.15 -5.25 14.07
N ARG A 24 4.02 -5.49 13.38
CA ARG A 24 4.03 -5.85 11.97
C ARG A 24 4.38 -4.64 11.13
N ASP A 25 5.03 -4.92 10.02
CA ASP A 25 5.32 -3.96 8.97
C ASP A 25 4.04 -3.26 8.48
N HIS A 26 4.24 -2.04 7.97
CA HIS A 26 3.20 -1.32 7.26
C HIS A 26 3.24 -1.69 5.78
N ALA A 27 2.06 -1.80 5.18
CA ALA A 27 1.90 -2.04 3.76
C ALA A 27 1.78 -0.71 3.01
N LEU A 28 2.59 -0.51 1.98
CA LEU A 28 2.59 0.72 1.19
C LEU A 28 2.30 0.43 -0.28
N PHE A 29 1.56 1.34 -0.90
CA PHE A 29 1.39 1.38 -2.34
C PHE A 29 1.30 2.82 -2.83
N ALA A 30 2.06 3.13 -3.87
CA ALA A 30 1.99 4.42 -4.55
C ALA A 30 1.71 4.19 -6.03
N CYS A 31 0.80 4.96 -6.62
CA CYS A 31 0.47 4.88 -8.04
C CYS A 31 0.03 6.22 -8.61
N PHE A 32 0.01 6.31 -9.93
CA PHE A 32 -0.64 7.38 -10.67
C PHE A 32 -1.48 6.83 -11.83
N ALA A 33 -2.49 7.59 -12.24
CA ALA A 33 -3.38 7.24 -13.34
C ALA A 33 -3.99 8.50 -14.03
N PRO A 34 -4.38 8.41 -15.33
CA PRO A 34 -4.02 7.39 -16.32
C PRO A 34 -2.50 7.23 -16.54
N TYR A 35 -2.08 6.20 -17.28
CA TYR A 35 -0.65 5.99 -17.54
C TYR A 35 -0.08 7.01 -18.55
N GLU A 36 -0.77 7.19 -19.68
CA GLU A 36 -0.31 8.07 -20.78
C GLU A 36 -0.40 9.56 -20.41
N HIS A 37 -1.49 9.97 -19.76
CA HIS A 37 -1.72 11.35 -19.32
C HIS A 37 -2.10 11.36 -17.83
N PRO A 38 -1.13 11.32 -16.89
CA PRO A 38 -1.43 11.25 -15.46
C PRO A 38 -2.23 12.45 -14.95
N GLU A 39 -3.32 12.18 -14.24
CA GLU A 39 -4.23 13.21 -13.68
C GLU A 39 -4.25 13.19 -12.14
N ILE A 40 -3.98 12.03 -11.53
CA ILE A 40 -3.98 11.84 -10.08
C ILE A 40 -2.84 10.92 -9.65
N ALA A 41 -2.23 11.25 -8.52
CA ALA A 41 -1.32 10.37 -7.78
C ALA A 41 -1.96 9.98 -6.43
N VAL A 42 -1.84 8.72 -6.06
CA VAL A 42 -2.40 8.14 -4.82
C VAL A 42 -1.30 7.40 -4.08
N VAL A 43 -1.16 7.69 -2.78
CA VAL A 43 -0.28 6.96 -1.86
C VAL A 43 -1.13 6.41 -0.72
N VAL A 44 -1.04 5.10 -0.51
CA VAL A 44 -1.73 4.39 0.56
C VAL A 44 -0.70 3.80 1.51
N ILE A 45 -0.92 4.03 2.80
CA ILE A 45 -0.20 3.39 3.89
C ILE A 45 -1.24 2.69 4.77
N LEU A 46 -1.11 1.38 4.91
CA LEU A 46 -1.90 0.59 5.84
C LEU A 46 -1.00 0.15 6.99
N GLU A 47 -1.20 0.77 8.15
CA GLU A 47 -0.42 0.48 9.34
C GLU A 47 -0.62 -0.98 9.78
N HIS A 48 0.47 -1.60 10.24
CA HIS A 48 0.48 -2.92 10.87
C HIS A 48 -0.15 -4.06 10.05
N SER A 49 -0.30 -3.83 8.75
CA SER A 49 -1.03 -4.71 7.84
C SER A 49 -0.12 -5.72 7.12
N GLY A 50 1.15 -5.80 7.54
CA GLY A 50 2.15 -6.69 6.96
C GLY A 50 2.85 -6.04 5.77
N HIS A 51 3.21 -6.87 4.79
CA HIS A 51 4.16 -6.48 3.76
C HIS A 51 3.48 -6.27 2.40
N GLY A 52 3.95 -5.26 1.68
CA GLY A 52 3.72 -5.10 0.25
C GLY A 52 2.36 -4.56 -0.16
N GLY A 53 2.19 -4.40 -1.46
CA GLY A 53 1.01 -3.77 -2.05
C GLY A 53 -0.20 -4.69 -2.19
N ALA A 54 -0.15 -5.96 -1.77
CA ALA A 54 -1.28 -6.88 -1.92
C ALA A 54 -2.55 -6.39 -1.19
N VAL A 55 -2.37 -5.68 -0.07
CA VAL A 55 -3.47 -5.07 0.70
C VAL A 55 -3.64 -3.57 0.40
N ALA A 56 -2.56 -2.84 0.13
CA ALA A 56 -2.61 -1.40 -0.11
C ALA A 56 -3.02 -1.03 -1.55
N ALA A 57 -2.72 -1.86 -2.56
CA ALA A 57 -3.08 -1.60 -3.95
C ALA A 57 -4.59 -1.69 -4.22
N PRO A 58 -5.36 -2.66 -3.66
CA PRO A 58 -6.82 -2.66 -3.78
C PRO A 58 -7.48 -1.39 -3.22
N VAL A 59 -6.93 -0.83 -2.13
CA VAL A 59 -7.41 0.44 -1.58
C VAL A 59 -7.16 1.60 -2.54
N ALA A 60 -5.95 1.67 -3.11
CA ALA A 60 -5.64 2.68 -4.12
C ALA A 60 -6.55 2.54 -5.36
N LYS A 61 -6.88 1.31 -5.78
CA LYS A 61 -7.83 1.07 -6.86
C LYS A 61 -9.23 1.64 -6.54
N MET A 62 -9.75 1.43 -5.34
CA MET A 62 -11.05 2.00 -4.95
C MET A 62 -11.06 3.54 -5.04
N VAL A 63 -9.96 4.19 -4.65
CA VAL A 63 -9.80 5.65 -4.78
C VAL A 63 -9.79 6.07 -6.25
N LEU A 64 -9.04 5.37 -7.10
CA LEU A 64 -8.98 5.66 -8.53
C LEU A 64 -10.34 5.43 -9.21
N ASP A 65 -11.02 4.31 -8.91
CA ASP A 65 -12.34 4.00 -9.46
C ASP A 65 -13.34 5.09 -9.08
N ALA A 66 -13.33 5.57 -7.84
CA ALA A 66 -14.18 6.68 -7.40
C ALA A 66 -13.82 8.01 -8.10
N TYR A 67 -12.54 8.29 -8.31
CA TYR A 67 -12.09 9.50 -9.00
C TYR A 67 -12.54 9.57 -10.46
N PHE A 68 -12.54 8.42 -11.17
CA PHE A 68 -12.94 8.33 -12.57
C PHE A 68 -14.43 8.03 -12.78
N ALA A 69 -15.20 7.68 -11.74
CA ALA A 69 -16.61 7.28 -11.87
C ALA A 69 -17.56 8.37 -12.41
N HIS A 70 -17.18 9.64 -12.30
CA HIS A 70 -18.02 10.79 -12.68
C HIS A 70 -17.35 11.71 -13.71
N ARG A 71 -16.44 11.15 -14.51
CA ARG A 71 -15.77 11.86 -15.60
C ARG A 71 -16.21 11.37 -16.97
#